data_AF-A0A9E2NNB2-F1
#
_entry.id   AF-A0A9E2NNB2-F1
#
_cell.length_a   1.000
_cell.length_b   1.000
_cell.length_c   1.000
_cell.angle_alpha   90.00
_cell.angle_beta   90.00
_cell.angle_gamma   90.00
#
_symmetry.space_group_name_H-M   'P 1'
#
loop_
_entity.id
_entity.type
_entity.pdbx_description
1 polymer ?
#
loop_
_entity_poly.entity_id
_entity_poly.type
_entity_poly.pdbx_seq_one_letter_code
_entity_poly.pdbx_strand_id
1 'polypeptide(L)'
;MQRNDLYRRLPEDFAAYVGTYGPHFSERLYKWAVGQMQVKDEMTGKKKKLEAWSADEVDAMLKRNGIELKNGGGYDVYYLANMLKADFYKKSLQDEAHVCLHIKLYVDDIDGNPTRTFDEFYANCIGRGIVIPWRQML
;
A
#
# COMPACT_ATOMS: atom_id res chain seq x y z
N MET A 1 1.64 -22.48 9.00
CA MET A 1 1.23 -21.26 8.26
C MET A 1 0.66 -21.75 6.94
N GLN A 2 -0.65 -21.59 6.72
CA GLN A 2 -1.33 -22.13 5.53
C GLN A 2 -1.30 -21.07 4.42
N ARG A 3 -0.67 -21.40 3.30
CA ARG A 3 -0.51 -20.52 2.14
C ARG A 3 -1.80 -20.55 1.32
N ASN A 4 -2.48 -19.41 1.18
CA ASN A 4 -3.82 -19.31 0.58
C ASN A 4 -3.85 -19.48 -0.96
N ASP A 5 -2.70 -19.65 -1.60
CA ASP A 5 -2.55 -19.88 -3.04
C ASP A 5 -2.80 -21.34 -3.47
N LEU A 6 -3.10 -22.23 -2.51
CA LEU A 6 -3.47 -23.63 -2.79
C LEU A 6 -4.89 -23.81 -3.37
N TYR A 7 -5.71 -22.75 -3.41
CA TYR A 7 -7.08 -22.85 -3.93
C TYR A 7 -7.11 -22.52 -5.43
N ARG A 8 -7.42 -23.55 -6.24
CA ARG A 8 -7.59 -23.52 -7.70
C ARG A 8 -8.67 -22.54 -8.21
N ARG A 9 -9.39 -21.87 -7.31
CA ARG A 9 -10.46 -20.91 -7.60
C ARG A 9 -10.28 -19.68 -6.70
N LEU A 10 -10.09 -18.53 -7.32
CA LEU A 10 -10.08 -17.24 -6.62
C LEU A 10 -11.44 -17.03 -5.91
N PRO A 11 -11.47 -16.43 -4.70
CA PRO A 11 -12.72 -16.11 -4.01
C PRO A 11 -13.65 -15.28 -4.91
N GLU A 12 -14.94 -15.57 -4.92
CA GLU A 12 -15.92 -14.87 -5.78
C GLU A 12 -15.97 -13.36 -5.45
N ASP A 13 -15.90 -13.02 -4.17
CA ASP A 13 -15.86 -11.63 -3.71
C ASP A 13 -14.60 -10.89 -4.17
N PHE A 14 -13.46 -11.58 -4.31
CA PHE A 14 -12.24 -10.99 -4.87
C PHE A 14 -12.41 -10.71 -6.37
N ALA A 15 -12.97 -11.65 -7.11
CA ALA A 15 -13.24 -11.45 -8.54
C ALA A 15 -14.23 -10.29 -8.75
N ALA A 16 -15.25 -10.16 -7.89
CA ALA A 16 -16.18 -9.03 -7.92
C ALA A 16 -15.46 -7.70 -7.62
N TYR A 17 -14.59 -7.66 -6.62
CA TYR A 17 -13.79 -6.48 -6.29
C TYR A 17 -12.91 -6.05 -7.46
N VAL A 18 -12.11 -6.97 -8.00
CA VAL A 18 -11.22 -6.70 -9.14
C VAL A 18 -12.02 -6.34 -10.39
N GLY A 19 -13.19 -6.92 -10.61
CA GLY A 19 -14.10 -6.53 -11.69
C GLY A 19 -14.64 -5.11 -11.57
N THR A 20 -14.70 -4.56 -10.35
CA THR A 20 -15.22 -3.21 -10.08
C THR A 20 -14.14 -2.15 -10.08
N TYR A 21 -13.03 -2.39 -9.37
CA TYR A 21 -11.96 -1.41 -9.14
C TYR A 21 -10.68 -1.69 -9.94
N GLY A 22 -10.62 -2.82 -10.66
CA GLY A 22 -9.36 -3.37 -11.15
C GLY A 22 -8.47 -3.88 -10.00
N PRO A 23 -7.22 -4.27 -10.29
CA PRO A 23 -6.23 -4.63 -9.27
C PRO A 23 -5.62 -3.36 -8.65
N HIS A 24 -6.50 -2.51 -8.11
CA HIS A 24 -6.17 -1.23 -7.48
C HIS A 24 -6.91 -1.10 -6.15
N PHE A 25 -6.43 -0.21 -5.30
CA PHE A 25 -7.06 0.10 -4.03
C PHE A 25 -8.31 0.97 -4.22
N SER A 26 -9.40 0.57 -3.58
CA SER A 26 -10.53 1.43 -3.25
C SER A 26 -10.20 2.21 -1.97
N GLU A 27 -10.94 3.27 -1.70
CA GLU A 27 -10.79 4.02 -0.44
C GLU A 27 -10.90 3.11 0.79
N ARG A 28 -11.86 2.19 0.76
CA ARG A 28 -12.11 1.23 1.83
C ARG A 28 -10.96 0.27 2.00
N LEU A 29 -10.47 -0.31 0.90
CA LEU A 29 -9.36 -1.26 0.95
C LEU A 29 -8.08 -0.59 1.46
N TYR A 30 -7.78 0.61 0.96
CA TYR A 30 -6.61 1.37 1.39
C TYR A 30 -6.64 1.66 2.90
N LYS A 31 -7.75 2.21 3.41
CA LYS A 31 -7.91 2.52 4.83
C LYS A 31 -7.79 1.27 5.70
N TRP A 32 -8.40 0.16 5.27
CA TRP A 32 -8.29 -1.11 5.98
C TRP A 32 -6.84 -1.62 6.00
N ALA A 33 -6.17 -1.61 4.85
CA ALA A 33 -4.82 -2.13 4.68
C ALA A 33 -3.79 -1.33 5.51
N VAL A 34 -3.86 0.00 5.46
CA VAL A 34 -3.02 0.87 6.29
C VAL A 34 -3.32 0.67 7.78
N GLY A 35 -4.57 0.45 8.16
CA GLY A 35 -4.96 0.14 9.54
C GLY A 35 -4.35 -1.15 10.10
N GLN A 36 -3.89 -2.06 9.24
CA GLN A 36 -3.17 -3.28 9.63
C GLN A 36 -1.65 -3.08 9.75
N MET A 37 -1.11 -1.94 9.32
CA MET A 37 0.33 -1.68 9.36
C MET A 37 0.82 -1.49 10.80
N GLN A 38 1.95 -2.12 11.10
CA GLN A 38 2.60 -2.07 12.41
C GLN A 38 4.05 -1.68 12.23
N VAL A 39 4.52 -0.79 13.10
CA VAL A 39 5.93 -0.42 13.18
C VAL A 39 6.52 -0.93 14.47
N LYS A 40 7.80 -1.29 14.42
CA LYS A 40 8.56 -1.58 15.63
C LYS A 40 9.07 -0.27 16.20
N ASP A 41 8.75 -0.03 17.45
CA ASP A 41 9.32 1.09 18.20
C ASP A 41 10.79 0.79 18.49
N GLU A 42 11.70 1.65 18.03
CA GLU A 42 13.14 1.38 18.12
C GLU A 42 13.68 1.45 19.55
N MET A 43 13.06 2.27 20.40
CA MET A 43 13.48 2.42 21.80
C MET A 43 13.01 1.26 22.68
N THR A 44 11.78 0.78 22.46
CA THR A 44 11.17 -0.24 23.33
C THR A 44 11.16 -1.64 22.70
N GLY A 45 11.43 -1.75 21.41
CA GLY A 45 11.37 -2.98 20.63
C GLY A 45 9.96 -3.54 20.42
N LYS A 46 8.92 -2.87 20.92
CA LYS A 46 7.52 -3.32 20.86
C LYS A 46 6.88 -2.93 19.53
N LYS A 47 5.88 -3.71 19.10
CA LYS A 47 5.05 -3.38 17.94
C LYS A 47 3.99 -2.37 18.34
N LYS A 48 3.87 -1.28 17.58
CA LYS A 48 2.78 -0.31 17.67
C LYS A 48 2.11 -0.13 16.31
N LYS A 49 0.88 0.37 16.30
CA LYS A 49 0.21 0.76 15.05
C LYS A 49 0.96 1.93 14.42
N LEU A 50 0.99 1.95 13.08
CA LEU A 50 1.51 3.09 12.33
C LEU A 50 0.61 4.31 12.56
N GLU A 51 1.19 5.47 12.87
CA GLU A 51 0.53 6.76 12.64
C GLU A 51 0.56 7.04 11.14
N ALA A 52 -0.52 6.70 10.46
CA ALA A 52 -0.62 6.82 9.01
C ALA A 52 -0.72 8.29 8.57
N TRP A 53 -0.19 8.59 7.39
CA TRP A 53 -0.54 9.82 6.67
C TRP A 53 -1.91 9.68 6.02
N SER A 54 -2.69 10.76 6.07
CA SER A 54 -3.94 10.89 5.31
C SER A 54 -3.65 11.08 3.81
N ALA A 55 -4.68 10.89 2.97
CA ALA A 55 -4.57 11.19 1.54
C ALA A 55 -4.14 12.64 1.30
N ASP A 56 -4.78 13.59 2.00
CA ASP A 56 -4.48 15.02 1.89
C ASP A 56 -3.04 15.35 2.32
N GLU A 57 -2.52 14.67 3.34
CA GLU A 57 -1.13 14.83 3.78
C GLU A 57 -0.15 14.34 2.72
N VAL A 58 -0.42 13.19 2.09
CA VAL A 58 0.40 12.64 1.01
C VAL A 58 0.38 13.56 -0.21
N ASP A 59 -0.80 14.04 -0.62
CA ASP A 59 -0.93 14.97 -1.75
C ASP A 59 -0.18 16.28 -1.49
N ALA A 60 -0.34 16.83 -0.28
CA ALA A 60 0.38 18.04 0.12
C ALA A 60 1.89 17.80 0.15
N MET A 61 2.34 16.63 0.60
CA MET A 61 3.76 16.24 0.63
C MET A 61 4.34 16.15 -0.79
N LEU A 62 3.66 15.47 -1.73
CA LEU A 62 4.09 15.37 -3.13
C LEU A 62 4.17 16.76 -3.79
N LYS A 63 3.15 17.59 -3.58
CA LYS A 63 3.10 18.96 -4.13
C LYS A 63 4.22 19.85 -3.58
N ARG A 64 4.46 19.82 -2.26
CA ARG A 64 5.54 20.61 -1.63
C ARG A 64 6.92 20.22 -2.15
N ASN A 65 7.12 18.97 -2.52
CA ASN A 65 8.37 18.46 -3.07
C ASN A 65 8.44 18.55 -4.61
N GLY A 66 7.45 19.17 -5.26
CA GLY A 66 7.42 19.34 -6.72
C GLY A 66 7.32 18.03 -7.50
N ILE A 67 6.76 16.98 -6.89
CA ILE A 67 6.59 15.67 -7.51
C ILE A 67 5.23 15.60 -8.19
N GLU A 68 5.26 15.37 -9.50
CA GLU A 68 4.10 15.04 -10.32
C GLU A 68 4.21 13.58 -10.79
N LEU A 69 3.13 12.81 -10.63
CA LEU A 69 3.04 11.41 -11.05
C LEU A 69 2.36 11.33 -12.42
N LYS A 70 2.94 10.57 -13.34
CA LYS A 70 2.50 10.44 -14.73
C LYS A 70 1.71 9.16 -14.98
N ASN A 71 2.13 8.05 -14.36
CA ASN A 71 1.61 6.71 -14.65
C ASN A 71 0.78 6.12 -13.49
N GLY A 72 0.41 6.93 -12.52
CA GLY A 72 -0.43 6.46 -11.42
C GLY A 72 -1.06 7.58 -10.62
N GLY A 73 -2.07 7.20 -9.84
CA GLY A 73 -2.87 8.08 -9.02
C GLY A 73 -3.91 7.30 -8.23
N GLY A 74 -4.60 7.97 -7.31
CA GLY A 74 -5.60 7.34 -6.46
C GLY A 74 -5.02 6.62 -5.24
N TYR A 75 -5.75 5.65 -4.72
CA TYR A 75 -5.49 5.07 -3.40
C TYR A 75 -4.23 4.18 -3.33
N ASP A 76 -3.72 3.72 -4.47
CA ASP A 76 -2.46 2.98 -4.55
C ASP A 76 -1.29 3.84 -4.03
N VAL A 77 -1.24 5.11 -4.42
CA VAL A 77 -0.20 6.05 -3.99
C VAL A 77 -0.26 6.28 -2.48
N TYR A 78 -1.46 6.41 -1.92
CA TYR A 78 -1.63 6.61 -0.49
C TYR A 78 -1.23 5.36 0.31
N TYR A 79 -1.56 4.16 -0.19
CA TYR A 79 -1.10 2.91 0.40
C TYR A 79 0.44 2.83 0.35
N LEU A 80 1.02 3.09 -0.83
CA LEU A 80 2.46 3.04 -1.04
C LEU A 80 3.19 4.00 -0.09
N ALA A 81 2.73 5.24 0.03
CA ALA A 81 3.32 6.23 0.93
C ALA A 81 3.34 5.73 2.39
N ASN A 82 2.25 5.14 2.86
CA ASN A 82 2.15 4.60 4.22
C ASN A 82 2.97 3.32 4.42
N MET A 83 3.07 2.47 3.40
CA MET A 83 3.96 1.31 3.41
C MET A 83 5.43 1.77 3.53
N LEU A 84 5.83 2.75 2.71
CA LEU A 84 7.15 3.35 2.79
C LEU A 84 7.42 3.99 4.16
N LYS A 85 6.40 4.62 4.75
CA LYS A 85 6.45 5.15 6.12
C LYS A 85 6.73 4.05 7.15
N ALA A 86 6.04 2.92 7.06
CA ALA A 86 6.19 1.83 8.01
C ALA A 86 7.57 1.17 7.89
N ASP A 87 7.99 0.88 6.66
CA ASP A 87 9.09 -0.03 6.42
C ASP A 87 10.44 0.69 6.28
N PHE A 88 10.46 1.90 5.70
CA PHE A 88 11.69 2.58 5.28
C PHE A 88 11.91 3.98 5.86
N TYR A 89 10.85 4.71 6.25
CA TYR A 89 10.97 6.08 6.74
C TYR A 89 11.72 6.18 8.06
N LYS A 90 12.60 7.18 8.15
CA LYS A 90 13.59 7.38 9.23
C LYS A 90 14.57 6.21 9.42
N LYS A 91 14.60 5.26 8.48
CA LYS A 91 15.58 4.19 8.38
C LYS A 91 16.43 4.44 7.13
N SER A 92 16.02 3.92 5.98
CA SER A 92 16.69 4.14 4.69
C SER A 92 16.17 5.39 3.95
N LEU A 93 14.94 5.83 4.22
CA LEU A 93 14.39 7.08 3.69
C LEU A 93 14.41 8.16 4.78
N GLN A 94 15.35 9.10 4.67
CA GLN A 94 15.69 10.03 5.75
C GLN A 94 14.60 11.07 6.04
N ASP A 95 13.87 11.49 5.02
CA ASP A 95 12.87 12.56 5.09
C ASP A 95 11.75 12.37 4.06
N GLU A 96 10.77 13.28 4.11
CA GLU A 96 9.60 13.27 3.23
C GLU A 96 9.98 13.41 1.75
N ALA A 97 11.05 14.16 1.43
CA ALA A 97 11.50 14.36 0.06
C ALA A 97 12.00 13.03 -0.54
N HIS A 98 12.75 12.24 0.22
CA HIS A 98 13.19 10.91 -0.20
C HIS A 98 12.02 9.92 -0.35
N VAL A 99 10.98 10.03 0.49
CA VAL A 99 9.74 9.25 0.31
C VAL A 99 9.04 9.64 -0.99
N CYS A 100 8.87 10.92 -1.26
CA CYS A 100 8.24 11.40 -2.50
C CYS A 100 9.01 10.97 -3.75
N LEU A 101 10.34 11.05 -3.71
CA LEU A 101 11.19 10.57 -4.81
C LEU A 101 11.02 9.07 -5.02
N HIS A 102 10.97 8.27 -3.95
CA HIS A 102 10.74 6.84 -4.06
C HIS A 102 9.37 6.54 -4.68
N ILE A 103 8.30 7.21 -4.23
CA ILE A 103 6.96 7.09 -4.81
C ILE A 103 7.01 7.36 -6.31
N LYS A 104 7.67 8.46 -6.72
CA LYS A 104 7.81 8.81 -8.13
C LYS A 104 8.50 7.71 -8.93
N LEU A 105 9.67 7.25 -8.47
CA LEU A 105 10.44 6.22 -9.16
C LEU A 105 9.69 4.89 -9.24
N TYR A 106 8.88 4.58 -8.23
CA TYR A 106 8.11 3.33 -8.17
C TYR A 106 6.86 3.38 -9.06
N VAL A 107 6.13 4.51 -9.06
CA VAL A 107 4.87 4.68 -9.80
C VAL A 107 5.10 5.01 -11.26
N ASP A 108 6.09 5.86 -11.56
CA ASP A 108 6.42 6.27 -12.94
C ASP A 108 7.47 5.37 -13.59
N ASP A 109 7.71 4.18 -13.00
CA ASP A 109 8.63 3.20 -13.56
C ASP A 109 8.19 2.78 -14.97
N ILE A 110 9.11 2.82 -15.94
CA ILE A 110 8.77 2.67 -17.37
C ILE A 110 8.36 1.23 -17.70
N ASP A 111 9.01 0.26 -17.06
CA ASP A 111 8.71 -1.17 -17.16
C ASP A 111 8.00 -1.71 -15.91
N GLY A 112 7.57 -0.82 -15.02
CA GLY A 112 6.77 -1.17 -13.84
C GLY A 112 5.35 -1.57 -14.22
N ASN A 113 4.82 -2.58 -13.51
CA ASN A 113 3.40 -2.92 -13.61
C ASN A 113 2.54 -1.83 -12.92
N PRO A 114 1.53 -1.23 -13.59
CA PRO A 114 0.63 -0.25 -12.96
C PRO A 114 -0.07 -0.75 -11.69
N THR A 115 -0.22 -2.07 -11.52
CA THR A 115 -0.89 -2.70 -10.36
C THR A 115 0.09 -3.18 -9.30
N ARG A 116 1.40 -2.91 -9.46
CA ARG A 116 2.47 -3.45 -8.61
C ARG A 116 2.22 -3.24 -7.12
N THR A 117 1.77 -2.05 -6.73
CA THR A 117 1.45 -1.74 -5.34
C THR A 117 0.39 -2.67 -4.76
N PHE A 118 -0.67 -2.94 -5.53
CA PHE A 118 -1.74 -3.86 -5.15
C PHE A 118 -1.25 -5.31 -5.11
N ASP A 119 -0.48 -5.72 -6.11
CA ASP A 119 0.07 -7.08 -6.21
C ASP A 119 1.00 -7.40 -5.03
N GLU A 120 1.87 -6.46 -4.66
CA GLU A 120 2.75 -6.59 -3.49
C GLU A 120 1.96 -6.68 -2.18
N PHE A 121 0.92 -5.86 -2.00
CA PHE A 121 0.02 -5.96 -0.85
C PHE A 121 -0.70 -7.32 -0.80
N TYR A 122 -1.29 -7.74 -1.92
CA TYR A 122 -2.05 -8.98 -1.98
C TYR A 122 -1.16 -10.21 -1.73
N ALA A 123 0.03 -10.24 -2.34
CA ALA A 123 1.03 -11.28 -2.10
C ALA A 123 1.46 -11.32 -0.63
N ASN A 124 1.66 -10.16 0.00
CA ASN A 124 1.98 -10.07 1.43
C ASN A 124 0.84 -10.62 2.32
N CYS A 125 -0.42 -10.31 2.00
CA CYS A 125 -1.56 -10.88 2.72
C CYS A 125 -1.61 -12.41 2.60
N ILE A 126 -1.41 -12.95 1.39
CA ILE A 126 -1.32 -14.40 1.17
C ILE A 126 -0.17 -15.03 1.98
N GLY A 127 1.04 -14.47 1.88
CA GLY A 127 2.23 -14.97 2.56
C GLY A 127 2.10 -14.96 4.08
N ARG A 128 1.37 -13.99 4.64
CA ARG A 128 1.11 -13.86 6.08
C ARG A 128 -0.14 -14.60 6.56
N GLY A 129 -0.94 -15.16 5.66
CA GLY A 129 -2.23 -15.80 5.98
C GLY A 129 -3.30 -14.78 6.43
N ILE A 130 -3.19 -13.53 6.01
CA ILE A 130 -4.18 -12.48 6.29
C ILE A 130 -5.31 -12.61 5.26
N VAL A 131 -6.53 -12.82 5.76
CA VAL A 131 -7.74 -12.86 4.92
C VAL A 131 -8.26 -11.45 4.72
N ILE A 132 -8.29 -10.99 3.47
CA ILE A 132 -8.88 -9.71 3.10
C ILE A 132 -10.41 -9.92 3.02
N PRO A 133 -11.22 -9.13 3.75
CA PRO A 133 -12.67 -9.26 3.74
C PRO A 133 -13.27 -8.61 2.47
N TRP A 134 -13.01 -9.18 1.30
CA TRP A 134 -13.32 -8.61 -0.02
C TRP A 134 -14.74 -8.04 -0.17
N ARG A 135 -15.75 -8.74 0.36
CA ARG A 135 -17.15 -8.27 0.35
C ARG A 135 -17.36 -6.93 1.05
N GLN A 136 -16.58 -6.63 2.08
CA GLN A 136 -16.65 -5.35 2.81
C GLN A 136 -15.83 -4.25 2.13
N MET A 137 -14.90 -4.65 1.24
CA MET A 137 -14.02 -3.73 0.51
C MET A 137 -14.66 -3.25 -0.81
N LEU A 138 -15.70 -3.95 -1.27
CA LEU A 138 -16.61 -3.52 -2.34
C LEU A 138 -17.29 -2.19 -2.02
#